data_AF-Q6V6Y8-F1
#
_entry.id   AF-Q6V6Y8-F1
#
_cell.length_a   1.000
_cell.length_b   1.000
_cell.length_c   1.000
_cell.angle_alpha   90.00
_cell.angle_beta   90.00
_cell.angle_gamma   90.00
#
_symmetry.space_group_name_H-M   'P 1'
#
loop_
_entity.id
_entity.type
_entity.pdbx_description
1 polymer ?
#
loop_
_entity_poly.entity_id
_entity_poly.type
_entity_poly.pdbx_seq_one_letter_code
_entity_poly.pdbx_strand_id
1 'polypeptide(L)' 'LRRGYVAGDSKNCPPKGAADFTAQVIVLNHPGQIANGYTP' A
#
# COMPACT_ATOMS: atom_id res chain seq x y z
N LEU A 1 15.70 -10.13 -8.70
CA LEU A 1 14.60 -9.15 -8.48
C LEU A 1 13.27 -9.85 -8.75
N ARG A 2 12.20 -9.53 -8.01
CA ARG A 2 10.86 -10.14 -8.17
C ARG A 2 9.85 -9.08 -8.60
N ARG A 3 8.75 -9.51 -9.24
CA ARG A 3 7.64 -8.61 -9.61
C ARG A 3 7.11 -7.91 -8.35
N GLY A 4 6.91 -6.59 -8.43
CA GLY A 4 6.49 -5.75 -7.30
C GLY A 4 7.64 -5.03 -6.57
N TYR A 5 8.90 -5.28 -6.91
CA TYR A 5 10.03 -4.52 -6.37
C TYR A 5 10.15 -3.15 -7.06
N VAL A 6 10.54 -2.13 -6.29
CA VAL A 6 10.79 -0.78 -6.78
C VAL A 6 12.30 -0.55 -6.86
N ALA A 7 12.79 -0.18 -8.04
CA ALA A 7 14.19 0.19 -8.25
C ALA A 7 14.32 1.72 -8.22
N GLY A 8 15.42 2.22 -7.67
CA GLY A 8 15.75 3.65 -7.66
C GLY A 8 17.23 3.86 -7.35
N ASP A 9 17.70 5.09 -7.54
CA ASP A 9 19.10 5.43 -7.32
C ASP A 9 19.46 5.34 -5.82
N SER A 10 20.48 4.54 -5.52
CA SER A 10 21.04 4.40 -4.17
C SER A 10 21.50 5.72 -3.53
N LYS A 11 21.87 6.72 -4.35
CA LYS A 11 22.43 7.99 -3.90
C LYS A 11 21.44 9.14 -3.93
N ASN A 12 20.24 8.94 -4.49
CA ASN A 12 19.22 9.97 -4.60
C ASN A 12 17.86 9.42 -4.14
N CYS A 13 17.56 9.57 -2.85
CA CYS A 13 16.31 9.13 -2.22
C CYS A 13 15.93 7.68 -2.59
N PRO A 14 16.75 6.67 -2.19
CA PRO A 14 16.49 5.29 -2.56
C PRO A 14 15.12 4.82 -2.04
N PRO A 15 14.42 3.95 -2.80
CA PRO A 15 13.13 3.43 -2.41
C PRO A 15 13.25 2.60 -1.13
N LYS A 16 12.27 2.73 -0.24
CA LYS A 16 12.18 2.02 1.04
C LYS A 16 10.82 1.33 1.15
N GLY A 17 10.78 0.22 1.87
CA GLY A 17 9.51 -0.44 2.22
C GLY A 17 8.71 0.43 3.21
N ALA A 18 7.38 0.40 3.09
CA ALA A 18 6.47 0.97 4.07
C ALA A 18 5.97 -0.14 5.00
N ALA A 19 6.05 0.07 6.32
CA ALA A 19 5.45 -0.83 7.30
C ALA A 19 3.93 -0.62 7.39
N ASP A 20 3.52 0.66 7.34
CA ASP A 20 2.15 1.14 7.34
C ASP A 20 2.05 2.42 6.52
N PHE A 21 0.84 2.75 6.05
CA PHE A 21 0.56 4.03 5.40
C PHE A 21 -0.91 4.42 5.58
N THR A 22 -1.16 5.71 5.74
CA THR A 22 -2.52 6.26 5.67
C THR A 22 -2.88 6.52 4.22
N ALA A 23 -4.07 6.10 3.82
CA ALA A 23 -4.62 6.40 2.50
C ALA A 23 -6.06 6.90 2.60
N GLN A 24 -6.43 7.75 1.66
CA GLN A 24 -7.83 8.06 1.42
C GLN A 24 -8.42 6.99 0.50
N VAL A 25 -9.56 6.44 0.89
CA VAL A 25 -10.24 5.37 0.14
C VAL A 25 -11.69 5.75 -0.12
N ILE A 26 -12.22 5.24 -1.23
CA ILE A 26 -13.65 5.28 -1.55
C ILE A 26 -14.12 3.84 -1.64
N VAL A 27 -15.13 3.48 -0.84
CA VAL A 27 -15.74 2.16 -0.89
C VAL A 27 -16.76 2.15 -2.03
N LEU A 28 -16.60 1.22 -2.96
CA LEU A 28 -17.55 1.01 -4.06
C LEU A 28 -18.82 0.29 -3.56
N ASN A 29 -19.84 0.17 -4.40
CA ASN A 29 -21.08 -0.52 -4.04
C ASN A 29 -20.82 -2.00 -3.69
N HIS A 30 -20.66 -2.27 -2.40
CA HIS A 30 -20.28 -3.56 -1.85
C HIS A 30 -21.30 -3.94 -0.77
N PRO A 31 -21.80 -5.19 -0.77
CA PRO A 31 -22.84 -5.61 0.17
C PRO A 31 -22.38 -5.77 1.62
N GLY A 32 -21.07 -5.73 1.88
CA GLY A 32 -20.49 -5.92 3.22
C GLY A 32 -20.14 -4.62 3.94
N GLN A 33 -19.98 -4.72 5.27
CA GLN A 33 -19.47 -3.65 6.12
C GLN A 33 -17.95 -3.81 6.29
N ILE A 34 -17.22 -2.71 6.14
CA ILE A 34 -15.77 -2.64 6.40
C ILE A 34 -15.56 -1.91 7.74
N ALA A 35 -14.80 -2.53 8.63
CA ALA A 35 -14.50 -2.01 9.97
C ALA A 35 -12.99 -2.11 10.27
N ASN A 36 -12.58 -1.58 11.43
CA ASN A 36 -11.19 -1.64 11.86
C ASN A 36 -10.72 -3.11 11.95
N GLY A 37 -9.54 -3.39 11.40
CA GLY A 37 -8.97 -4.74 11.33
C GLY A 37 -9.38 -5.56 10.09
N TYR A 38 -10.22 -5.03 9.19
CA TYR A 38 -10.55 -5.70 7.94
C TYR A 38 -9.29 -5.95 7.08
N THR A 39 -9.07 -7.21 6.70
CA THR A 39 -7.95 -7.66 5.84
C THR A 39 -8.53 -8.39 4.62
N PRO A 40 -8.57 -7.76 3.43
CA PRO A 40 -9.17 -8.33 2.22
C PRO A 40 -8.37 -9.49 1.61
#